data_AF-A0A8X7WZD2-F1
#
_entry.id   AF-A0A8X7WZD2-F1
#
_cell.length_a   1.000
_cell.length_b   1.000
_cell.length_c   1.000
_cell.angle_alpha   90.00
_cell.angle_beta   90.00
_cell.angle_gamma   90.00
#
_symmetry.space_group_name_H-M   'P 1'
#
loop_
_entity.id
_entity.type
_entity.pdbx_description
1 polymer ?
#
loop_
_entity_poly.entity_id
_entity_poly.type
_entity_poly.pdbx_seq_one_letter_code
_entity_poly.pdbx_strand_id
1 'polypeptide(L)'
;MFGSCRAGGVRGGQDQFSWDEVKGDKHRENYLGNSLMAPVGRWQKGKDLTWYAKEKATEGTMSKQAELLSVQQAEQDAMMAAL
;
A
#
# COMPACT_ATOMS: atom_id res chain seq x y z
N MET A 1 18.65 29.56 10.49
CA MET A 1 18.44 28.54 9.44
C MET A 1 18.00 27.25 10.11
N PHE A 2 16.72 26.89 10.03
CA PHE A 2 16.32 25.51 10.32
C PHE A 2 16.85 24.66 9.18
N GLY A 3 17.95 23.94 9.44
CA GLY A 3 18.51 23.00 8.49
C GLY A 3 17.42 22.02 8.08
N SER A 4 17.19 21.91 6.77
CA SER A 4 16.28 20.94 6.16
C SER A 4 16.33 19.62 6.92
N CYS A 5 15.27 19.33 7.65
CA CYS A 5 15.11 18.14 8.46
C CYS A 5 15.03 16.93 7.53
N ARG A 6 16.20 16.44 7.09
CA ARG A 6 16.45 15.18 6.37
C ARG A 6 15.22 14.64 5.59
N ALA A 7 14.79 15.38 4.58
CA ALA A 7 13.88 14.91 3.53
C ALA A 7 14.63 14.01 2.53
N GLY A 8 15.44 13.07 3.04
CA GLY A 8 16.37 12.28 2.25
C GLY A 8 16.41 10.86 2.75
N GLY A 9 15.30 10.14 2.57
CA GLY A 9 15.21 8.74 2.92
C GLY A 9 13.83 8.16 2.64
N VAL A 10 13.81 6.85 2.39
CA VAL A 10 12.62 6.03 2.09
C VAL A 10 11.68 5.80 3.28
N ARG A 11 11.84 6.57 4.37
CA ARG A 11 11.06 6.49 5.62
C ARG A 11 10.22 7.76 5.83
N GLY A 12 9.93 8.51 4.76
CA GLY A 12 9.15 9.74 4.81
C GLY A 12 7.71 9.56 5.30
N GLY A 13 6.89 10.60 5.15
CA GLY A 13 5.46 10.56 5.48
C GLY A 13 4.68 9.55 4.61
N GLN A 14 3.41 9.32 4.96
CA GLN A 14 2.51 8.41 4.24
C GLN A 14 2.52 8.66 2.73
N ASP A 15 2.60 9.92 2.34
CA ASP A 15 2.54 10.42 0.96
C ASP A 15 3.87 10.25 0.20
N GLN A 16 4.96 9.86 0.88
CA GLN A 16 6.32 9.78 0.32
C GLN A 16 6.90 8.36 0.39
N PHE A 17 6.11 7.38 0.86
CA PHE A 17 6.56 6.00 0.98
C PHE A 17 6.36 5.24 -0.33
N SER A 18 7.44 4.63 -0.84
CA SER A 18 7.39 3.76 -2.02
C SER A 18 8.20 2.49 -1.82
N TRP A 19 7.57 1.34 -2.09
CA TRP A 19 8.22 0.04 -2.02
C TRP A 19 9.34 -0.13 -3.05
N ASP A 20 9.27 0.58 -4.18
CA ASP A 20 10.32 0.53 -5.19
C ASP A 20 11.62 1.19 -4.70
N GLU A 21 11.50 2.27 -3.93
CA GLU A 21 12.67 2.92 -3.32
C GLU A 21 13.23 2.07 -2.16
N VAL A 22 12.37 1.40 -1.39
CA VAL A 22 12.79 0.47 -0.32
C VAL A 22 13.65 -0.68 -0.85
N LYS A 23 13.41 -1.16 -2.09
CA LYS A 23 14.26 -2.21 -2.71
C LYS A 23 15.74 -1.80 -2.81
N GLY A 24 16.00 -0.51 -3.01
CA GLY A 24 17.35 0.06 -3.12
C GLY A 24 17.95 0.47 -1.78
N ASP A 25 17.19 0.43 -0.68
CA ASP A 25 17.68 0.85 0.63
C ASP A 25 18.66 -0.18 1.22
N LYS A 26 19.71 0.34 1.86
CA LYS A 26 20.66 -0.41 2.68
C LYS A 26 19.96 -1.10 3.86
N HIS A 27 18.90 -0.49 4.40
CA HIS A 27 18.16 -0.96 5.56
C HIS A 27 16.77 -1.52 5.21
N ARG A 28 16.62 -2.07 4.00
CA ARG A 28 15.34 -2.64 3.53
C ARG A 28 14.79 -3.74 4.44
N GLU A 29 15.67 -4.51 5.11
CA GLU A 29 15.23 -5.53 6.07
C GLU A 29 14.48 -4.97 7.30
N ASN A 30 14.66 -3.69 7.61
CA ASN A 30 13.98 -3.01 8.72
C ASN A 30 12.57 -2.51 8.33
N TYR A 31 12.04 -2.92 7.18
CA TYR A 31 10.66 -2.64 6.77
C TYR A 31 9.78 -3.88 6.92
N LEU A 32 8.69 -3.71 7.67
CA LEU A 32 7.67 -4.75 7.79
C LEU A 32 7.02 -5.00 6.43
N GLY A 33 7.05 -6.26 5.98
CA GLY A 33 6.52 -6.62 4.65
C GLY A 33 7.55 -6.60 3.52
N ASN A 34 8.82 -6.27 3.79
CA ASN A 34 9.91 -6.26 2.80
C ASN A 34 10.00 -7.56 1.97
N SER A 35 9.85 -8.72 2.62
CA SER A 35 9.92 -10.03 1.95
C SER A 35 8.89 -10.22 0.82
N LEU A 36 7.75 -9.52 0.91
CA LEU A 36 6.65 -9.65 -0.05
C LEU A 36 6.59 -8.45 -1.00
N MET A 37 6.76 -7.24 -0.48
CA MET A 37 6.55 -6.00 -1.23
C MET A 37 7.82 -5.44 -1.89
N ALA A 38 9.00 -5.80 -1.38
CA ALA A 38 10.30 -5.44 -1.95
C ALA A 38 11.23 -6.65 -2.15
N PRO A 39 10.78 -7.71 -2.86
CA PRO A 39 11.63 -8.86 -3.14
C PRO A 39 12.81 -8.45 -4.05
N VAL A 40 14.04 -8.80 -3.66
CA VAL A 40 15.25 -8.48 -4.42
C VAL A 40 16.06 -9.74 -4.72
N GLY A 41 16.73 -9.77 -5.87
CA GLY A 41 17.57 -10.88 -6.29
C GLY A 41 16.84 -11.95 -7.10
N ARG A 42 17.56 -12.99 -7.52
CA ARG A 42 17.10 -13.99 -8.50
C ARG A 42 16.01 -14.94 -7.97
N TRP A 43 15.87 -15.07 -6.65
CA TRP A 43 14.96 -16.04 -6.01
C TRP A 43 13.46 -15.74 -6.25
N GLN A 44 13.13 -14.49 -6.58
CA GLN A 44 11.77 -14.06 -6.91
C GLN A 44 11.32 -14.50 -8.32
N LYS A 45 12.27 -14.80 -9.22
CA LYS A 45 11.96 -15.07 -10.63
C LYS A 45 11.22 -16.41 -10.73
N GLY A 46 9.97 -16.37 -11.18
CA GLY A 46 9.13 -17.55 -11.35
C GLY A 46 8.49 -18.08 -10.07
N LYS A 47 8.51 -17.32 -8.97
CA LYS A 47 7.76 -17.64 -7.74
C LYS A 47 6.64 -16.64 -7.53
N ASP A 48 5.45 -17.17 -7.25
CA ASP A 48 4.28 -16.38 -6.93
C ASP A 48 4.27 -16.09 -5.42
N LEU A 49 4.75 -14.91 -5.02
CA LEU A 49 4.94 -14.55 -3.60
C LEU A 49 3.61 -14.36 -2.85
N THR A 50 2.56 -13.98 -3.57
CA THR A 50 1.22 -13.72 -3.05
C THR A 50 0.28 -14.92 -3.23
N TRP A 51 0.81 -16.12 -3.42
CA TRP A 51 0.01 -17.33 -3.67
C TRP A 51 -1.04 -17.57 -2.56
N TYR A 52 -0.70 -17.30 -1.30
CA TYR A 52 -1.60 -17.46 -0.14
C TYR A 52 -2.75 -16.44 -0.11
N ALA A 53 -2.63 -15.34 -0.85
CA ALA A 53 -3.62 -14.27 -0.88
C ALA A 53 -4.56 -14.35 -2.10
N LYS A 54 -4.28 -15.23 -3.07
CA LYS A 54 -5.09 -15.36 -4.30
C LYS A 54 -6.54 -15.78 -4.03
N GLU A 55 -6.76 -16.72 -3.11
CA GLU A 55 -8.12 -17.19 -2.77
C GLU A 55 -8.90 -16.14 -1.95
N LYS A 56 -8.21 -15.33 -1.14
CA LYS A 56 -8.83 -14.25 -0.38
C LYS A 56 -9.10 -13.00 -1.21
N ALA A 57 -8.36 -12.77 -2.31
CA ALA A 57 -8.64 -11.63 -3.19
C ALA A 57 -10.01 -11.79 -3.87
N THR A 58 -10.42 -13.01 -4.19
CA THR A 58 -11.78 -13.28 -4.70
C THR A 58 -12.88 -12.95 -3.68
N GLU A 59 -12.63 -13.14 -2.39
CA GLU A 59 -13.61 -12.82 -1.32
C GLU A 59 -13.53 -11.35 -0.84
N GLY A 60 -12.33 -10.76 -0.76
CA GLY A 60 -12.08 -9.44 -0.16
C GLY A 60 -12.03 -8.25 -1.13
N THR A 61 -11.92 -8.48 -2.44
CA THR A 61 -11.99 -7.38 -3.43
C THR A 61 -13.43 -6.91 -3.62
N MET A 62 -14.39 -7.84 -3.52
CA MET A 62 -15.82 -7.52 -3.45
C MET A 62 -16.14 -6.69 -2.21
N SER A 63 -15.51 -6.96 -1.05
CA SER A 63 -15.81 -6.23 0.20
C SER A 63 -15.30 -4.78 0.18
N LYS A 64 -14.08 -4.51 -0.31
CA LYS A 64 -13.57 -3.13 -0.41
C LYS A 64 -14.36 -2.28 -1.41
N GLN A 65 -14.76 -2.86 -2.54
CA GLN A 65 -15.59 -2.15 -3.52
C GLN A 65 -17.00 -1.91 -2.97
N ALA A 66 -17.58 -2.89 -2.28
CA ALA A 66 -18.87 -2.73 -1.62
C ALA A 66 -18.84 -1.67 -0.51
N GLU A 67 -17.77 -1.62 0.29
CA GLU A 67 -17.56 -0.58 1.31
C GLU A 67 -17.48 0.81 0.67
N LEU A 68 -16.68 0.98 -0.39
CA LEU A 68 -16.58 2.27 -1.10
C LEU A 68 -17.91 2.70 -1.73
N LEU A 69 -18.68 1.75 -2.29
CA LEU A 69 -20.01 2.04 -2.84
C LEU A 69 -20.99 2.44 -1.73
N SER A 70 -20.95 1.77 -0.57
CA SER A 70 -21.82 2.12 0.56
C SER A 70 -21.54 3.53 1.11
N VAL A 71 -20.27 3.93 1.15
CA VAL A 71 -19.85 5.28 1.55
C VAL A 71 -20.32 6.29 0.52
N GLN A 72 -20.10 6.03 -0.77
CA GLN A 72 -20.53 6.93 -1.84
C GLN A 72 -22.06 7.13 -1.87
N GLN A 73 -22.82 6.08 -1.59
CA GLN A 73 -24.28 6.14 -1.53
C GLN A 73 -24.77 6.93 -0.30
N ALA A 74 -24.14 6.73 0.86
CA ALA A 74 -24.41 7.52 2.05
C ALA A 74 -24.08 9.01 1.86
N GLU A 75 -23.00 9.33 1.13
CA GLU A 75 -22.68 10.72 0.74
C GLU A 75 -23.74 11.30 -0.20
N GLN A 76 -24.26 10.51 -1.16
CA GLN A 76 -25.28 10.94 -2.11
C GLN A 76 -26.64 11.21 -1.43
N ASP A 77 -27.04 10.35 -0.49
CA ASP A 77 -28.28 10.52 0.28
C ASP A 77 -28.19 11.75 1.20
N ALA A 78 -27.03 12.00 1.81
CA ALA A 78 -26.80 13.21 2.60
C ALA A 78 -26.85 14.48 1.73
N MET A 79 -26.38 14.42 0.48
CA MET A 79 -26.44 15.53 -0.46
C MET A 79 -27.87 15.82 -0.95
N MET A 80 -28.71 14.80 -1.13
CA MET A 80 -30.11 14.98 -1.50
C MET A 80 -31.01 15.41 -0.33
N ALA A 81 -30.69 15.03 0.90
CA ALA A 81 -31.43 15.47 2.08
C ALA A 81 -31.20 16.96 2.42
N ALA A 82 -30.17 17.57 1.84
CA ALA A 82 -29.81 18.98 2.04
C ALA A 82 -30.36 19.93 0.95
N LEU A 83 -31.07 19.40 -0.07
CA LEU A 83 -31.71 20.17 -1.17
C LEU A 83 -33.22 20.30 -0.93
#